data_AF-A0A2C5XH02-F1
#
_entry.id   AF-A0A2C5XH02-F1
#
_cell.length_a   1.000
_cell.length_b   1.000
_cell.length_c   1.000
_cell.angle_alpha   90.00
_cell.angle_beta   90.00
_cell.angle_gamma   90.00
#
_symmetry.space_group_name_H-M   'P 1'
#
loop_
_entity.id
_entity.type
_entity.pdbx_description
1 polymer ?
#
loop_
_entity_poly.entity_id
_entity_poly.type
_entity_poly.pdbx_seq_one_letter_code
_entity_poly.pdbx_strand_id
1 'polypeptide(L)'
;MASVQSIVRVVLLCLVALLASCNAKEQPPILPDRRQWVAYYVTTTAPDLFLGAQRVKSPSHLSNSNPDLSLWRHAYHDDFESYQVSTCPYIFLDSSAQVALDKAKRRGKKSYIYSVHLDERSINVKESFGDFGKHFEERWAILGDLLFRQVEGWRIVENGTYSPLVDNPAFDWQYYFGNTAYGGAPQLAGFPMNHSALQQEPWNKVICLFHSTESPQQQTCQPDESYAIEFNELPQGILFRLRDGRLDAKDCPGLLSFFYFTLPELKKRVSIYTNDNACQQVQNMISILSCPRVKNFNVTLHIGDMSFAGTYDSIKLTVEGEHGDSDTVSVGSGFGASWVSTRTLDLKEGFGSEAVALEEIRYLKIIDKWENTLGGDAWYCKGIFMRAECAGMNRFLVVNKLSRLEKWYQHNGDQVTDEVEKFWLYPRDWTPGFERRNQALFSMRHRGTRTDPKLVEPGVRFVGPIRVFQVECWNNLHNLRGCLKRHWTRIEADAF
;
A
#
# COMPACT_ATOMS: atom_id res chain seq x y z
N MET A 1 52.52 -57.14 -36.10
CA MET A 1 52.89 -55.84 -36.70
C MET A 1 51.62 -55.15 -37.14
N ALA A 2 51.24 -54.03 -36.51
CA ALA A 2 50.10 -53.25 -36.99
C ALA A 2 50.45 -52.68 -38.37
N SER A 3 49.59 -52.92 -39.36
CA SER A 3 49.74 -52.35 -40.71
C SER A 3 49.84 -50.83 -40.61
N VAL A 4 50.75 -50.22 -41.38
CA VAL A 4 50.93 -48.76 -41.50
C VAL A 4 49.59 -48.06 -41.77
N GLN A 5 48.64 -48.71 -42.45
CA GLN A 5 47.30 -48.18 -42.68
C GLN A 5 46.48 -47.95 -41.38
N SER A 6 46.65 -48.78 -40.35
CA SER A 6 45.94 -48.60 -39.07
C SER A 6 46.46 -47.38 -38.31
N ILE A 7 47.77 -47.12 -38.36
CA ILE A 7 48.38 -45.96 -37.69
C ILE A 7 47.92 -44.67 -38.38
N VAL A 8 47.90 -44.65 -39.72
CA VAL A 8 47.43 -43.48 -40.48
C VAL A 8 45.96 -43.17 -40.20
N ARG A 9 45.09 -44.20 -40.08
CA ARG A 9 43.67 -43.98 -39.75
C ARG A 9 43.47 -43.41 -38.34
N VAL A 10 44.21 -43.89 -37.34
CA VAL A 10 44.11 -43.37 -35.96
C VAL A 10 44.60 -41.93 -35.91
N VAL A 11 45.71 -41.60 -36.57
CA VAL A 11 46.23 -40.23 -36.62
C VAL A 11 45.27 -39.29 -37.33
N LEU A 12 44.66 -39.73 -38.44
CA LEU A 12 43.68 -38.93 -39.17
C LEU A 12 42.40 -38.69 -38.34
N LEU A 13 41.90 -39.72 -37.64
CA LEU A 13 40.73 -39.58 -36.76
C LEU A 13 41.01 -38.66 -35.56
N CYS A 14 42.20 -38.74 -34.95
CA CYS A 14 42.62 -37.81 -33.91
C CYS A 14 42.74 -36.36 -34.44
N LEU A 15 43.31 -36.17 -35.63
CA LEU A 15 43.41 -34.84 -36.26
C LEU A 15 42.04 -34.27 -36.61
N VAL A 16 41.11 -35.08 -37.14
CA VAL A 16 39.74 -34.64 -37.41
C VAL A 16 38.99 -34.30 -36.11
N ALA A 17 39.17 -35.09 -35.05
CA ALA A 17 38.59 -34.79 -33.73
C ALA A 17 39.19 -33.52 -33.11
N LEU A 18 40.49 -33.30 -33.22
CA LEU A 18 41.18 -32.08 -32.76
C LEU A 18 40.74 -30.85 -33.58
N LEU A 19 40.65 -30.96 -34.90
CA LEU A 19 40.19 -29.87 -35.77
C LEU A 19 38.70 -29.56 -35.57
N ALA A 20 37.87 -30.57 -35.30
CA ALA A 20 36.47 -30.37 -34.91
C ALA A 20 36.34 -29.69 -33.54
N SER A 21 37.24 -30.00 -32.59
CA SER A 21 37.29 -29.35 -31.27
C SER A 21 37.82 -27.90 -31.34
N CYS A 22 38.70 -27.58 -32.29
CA CYS A 22 39.29 -26.24 -32.42
C CYS A 22 38.37 -25.21 -33.13
N ASN A 23 37.27 -25.65 -33.75
CA ASN A 23 36.33 -24.75 -34.46
C ASN A 23 35.10 -24.38 -33.63
N ALA A 24 35.00 -24.82 -32.38
CA ALA A 24 34.03 -24.27 -31.44
C ALA A 24 34.45 -22.82 -31.14
N LYS A 25 33.92 -21.85 -31.88
CA LYS A 25 34.01 -20.44 -31.51
C LYS A 25 33.46 -20.30 -30.09
N GLU A 26 34.35 -20.14 -29.12
CA GLU A 26 33.95 -19.82 -27.75
C GLU A 26 33.07 -18.58 -27.83
N GLN A 27 31.81 -18.74 -27.43
CA GLN A 27 30.94 -17.58 -27.27
C GLN A 27 31.54 -16.69 -26.17
N PRO A 28 31.47 -15.36 -26.31
CA PRO A 28 31.95 -14.47 -25.28
C PRO A 28 31.25 -14.76 -23.95
N PRO A 29 31.89 -14.43 -22.81
CA PRO A 29 31.24 -14.55 -21.50
C PRO A 29 29.93 -13.77 -21.51
N ILE A 30 28.90 -14.34 -20.90
CA ILE A 30 27.62 -13.65 -20.78
C ILE A 30 27.81 -12.47 -19.83
N LEU A 31 27.72 -11.26 -20.38
CA LEU A 31 27.82 -10.05 -19.58
C LEU A 31 26.55 -9.91 -18.73
N PRO A 32 26.66 -9.44 -17.48
CA PRO A 32 25.49 -9.07 -16.71
C PRO A 32 24.71 -7.99 -17.46
N ASP A 33 23.39 -8.06 -17.37
CA ASP A 33 22.55 -7.01 -17.93
C ASP A 33 22.92 -5.69 -17.26
N ARG A 34 23.08 -4.63 -18.05
CA ARG A 34 23.65 -3.33 -17.60
C ARG A 34 22.78 -2.61 -16.55
N ARG A 35 21.67 -3.20 -16.14
CA ARG A 35 20.69 -2.62 -15.22
C ARG A 35 20.97 -3.13 -13.82
N GLN A 36 20.97 -2.19 -12.87
CA GLN A 36 21.05 -2.53 -11.45
C GLN A 36 19.82 -3.36 -11.06
N TRP A 37 19.97 -4.19 -10.03
CA TRP A 37 18.86 -4.97 -9.45
C TRP A 37 18.30 -6.06 -10.37
N VAL A 38 19.14 -6.78 -11.10
CA VAL A 38 18.73 -7.93 -11.92
C VAL A 38 19.32 -9.23 -11.37
N ALA A 39 18.51 -10.27 -11.28
CA ALA A 39 18.95 -11.65 -11.06
C ALA A 39 18.37 -12.58 -12.12
N TYR A 40 18.84 -13.84 -12.15
CA TYR A 40 18.62 -14.73 -13.29
C TYR A 40 17.84 -15.98 -12.87
N TYR A 41 16.71 -16.23 -13.53
CA TYR A 41 15.89 -17.43 -13.34
C TYR A 41 16.11 -18.41 -14.49
N VAL A 42 16.58 -19.62 -14.18
CA VAL A 42 16.83 -20.67 -15.19
C VAL A 42 15.69 -21.68 -15.19
N THR A 43 15.02 -21.84 -16.32
CA THR A 43 13.91 -22.81 -16.47
C THR A 43 13.84 -23.40 -17.88
N THR A 44 13.05 -24.45 -18.06
CA THR A 44 12.68 -24.99 -19.37
C THR A 44 11.36 -24.42 -19.89
N THR A 45 10.65 -23.63 -19.08
CA THR A 45 9.39 -22.98 -19.48
C THR A 45 9.66 -21.90 -20.52
N ALA A 46 9.06 -22.04 -21.69
CA ALA A 46 9.19 -21.09 -22.78
C ALA A 46 8.47 -19.76 -22.48
N PRO A 47 8.92 -18.62 -23.06
CA PRO A 47 8.39 -17.30 -22.76
C PRO A 47 6.89 -17.12 -23.05
N ASP A 48 6.39 -17.76 -24.10
CA ASP A 48 4.97 -17.78 -24.47
C ASP A 48 4.11 -18.51 -23.42
N LEU A 49 4.60 -19.63 -22.89
CA LEU A 49 3.93 -20.35 -21.80
C LEU A 49 3.96 -19.56 -20.49
N PHE A 50 5.08 -18.90 -20.19
CA PHE A 50 5.18 -18.04 -19.00
C PHE A 50 4.27 -16.81 -19.14
N LEU A 51 4.23 -16.18 -20.32
CA LEU A 51 3.29 -15.10 -20.62
C LEU A 51 1.83 -15.59 -20.45
N GLY A 52 1.49 -16.76 -20.98
CA GLY A 52 0.14 -17.34 -20.83
C GLY A 52 -0.25 -17.59 -19.37
N ALA A 53 0.69 -18.04 -18.53
CA ALA A 53 0.48 -18.25 -17.11
C ALA A 53 0.50 -16.96 -16.27
N GLN A 54 1.05 -15.87 -16.83
CA GLN A 54 1.33 -14.57 -16.18
C GLN A 54 2.29 -14.62 -14.97
N ARG A 55 2.57 -15.81 -14.42
CA ARG A 55 3.42 -16.02 -13.26
C ARG A 55 3.99 -17.44 -13.26
N VAL A 56 5.17 -17.60 -12.67
CA VAL A 56 5.67 -18.89 -12.18
C VAL A 56 5.26 -18.98 -10.72
N LYS A 57 4.44 -19.98 -10.40
CA LYS A 57 4.00 -20.22 -9.02
C LYS A 57 5.14 -20.77 -8.18
N SER A 58 5.21 -20.36 -6.91
CA SER A 58 6.05 -21.05 -5.94
C SER A 58 5.58 -22.51 -5.75
N PRO A 59 6.46 -23.43 -5.35
CA PRO A 59 6.07 -24.82 -5.06
C PRO A 59 4.89 -24.96 -4.07
N SER A 60 4.83 -24.14 -3.01
CA SER A 60 3.72 -24.15 -2.03
C SER A 60 2.37 -23.79 -2.64
N HIS A 61 2.35 -22.84 -3.58
CA HIS A 61 1.13 -22.45 -4.29
C HIS A 61 0.67 -23.49 -5.33
N LEU A 62 1.53 -24.42 -5.72
CA LEU A 62 1.15 -25.54 -6.60
C LEU A 62 0.50 -26.68 -5.83
N SER A 63 0.91 -26.89 -4.57
CA SER A 63 0.48 -28.01 -3.74
C SER A 63 -0.67 -27.70 -2.79
N ASN A 64 -1.01 -26.41 -2.60
CA ASN A 64 -1.91 -25.94 -1.54
C ASN A 64 -1.46 -26.37 -0.12
N SER A 65 -0.18 -26.68 0.07
CA SER A 65 0.37 -26.98 1.40
C SER A 65 0.62 -25.70 2.18
N ASN A 66 0.60 -25.79 3.51
CA ASN A 66 1.08 -24.69 4.36
C ASN A 66 2.55 -24.38 3.98
N PRO A 67 2.87 -23.10 3.70
CA PRO A 67 4.21 -22.73 3.31
C PRO A 67 5.15 -22.88 4.50
N ASP A 68 6.27 -23.58 4.30
CA ASP A 68 7.38 -23.57 5.24
C ASP A 68 8.17 -22.29 4.99
N LEU A 69 8.34 -21.40 5.97
CA LEU A 69 8.98 -20.12 5.72
C LEU A 69 10.49 -20.13 5.99
N SER A 70 11.06 -21.25 6.46
CA SER A 70 12.49 -21.38 6.75
C SER A 70 13.35 -21.30 5.49
N LEU A 71 13.96 -20.14 5.20
CA LEU A 71 14.85 -19.97 4.06
C LEU A 71 16.02 -20.97 4.11
N TRP A 72 16.53 -21.29 5.30
CA TRP A 72 17.56 -22.30 5.51
C TRP A 72 17.14 -23.68 5.01
N ARG A 73 15.93 -24.14 5.38
CA ARG A 73 15.45 -25.46 4.96
C ARG A 73 15.31 -25.54 3.44
N HIS A 74 14.84 -24.47 2.79
CA HIS A 74 14.73 -24.41 1.33
C HIS A 74 16.08 -24.32 0.62
N ALA A 75 17.02 -23.59 1.21
CA ALA A 75 18.36 -23.49 0.66
C ALA A 75 19.08 -24.84 0.77
N TYR A 76 19.13 -25.41 1.97
CA TYR A 76 19.84 -26.66 2.31
C TYR A 76 18.94 -27.89 2.30
N HIS A 77 18.00 -27.98 1.36
CA HIS A 77 17.00 -29.04 1.36
C HIS A 77 17.57 -30.47 1.36
N ASP A 78 18.75 -30.69 0.77
CA ASP A 78 19.44 -31.97 0.76
C ASP A 78 19.87 -32.45 2.17
N ASP A 79 19.98 -31.53 3.14
CA ASP A 79 20.33 -31.83 4.53
C ASP A 79 19.12 -32.32 5.36
N PHE A 80 17.92 -32.37 4.79
CA PHE A 80 16.67 -32.71 5.49
C PHE A 80 15.98 -33.94 4.86
N GLU A 81 16.02 -35.07 5.56
CA GLU A 81 15.47 -36.36 5.07
C GLU A 81 13.96 -36.33 4.73
N SER A 82 13.18 -35.47 5.40
CA SER A 82 11.72 -35.39 5.26
C SER A 82 11.23 -34.14 4.53
N TYR A 83 12.13 -33.34 3.95
CA TYR A 83 11.75 -32.05 3.41
C TYR A 83 10.94 -32.18 2.11
N GLN A 84 9.77 -31.55 2.11
CA GLN A 84 8.88 -31.50 0.95
C GLN A 84 9.13 -30.22 0.17
N VAL A 85 9.78 -30.32 -1.00
CA VAL A 85 9.97 -29.17 -1.91
C VAL A 85 8.65 -28.45 -2.21
N SER A 86 7.52 -29.18 -2.19
CA SER A 86 6.18 -28.64 -2.37
C SER A 86 5.73 -27.66 -1.30
N THR A 87 6.42 -27.50 -0.16
CA THR A 87 6.09 -26.48 0.84
C THR A 87 6.89 -25.19 0.64
N CYS A 88 7.79 -25.15 -0.35
CA CYS A 88 8.65 -24.00 -0.61
C CYS A 88 7.87 -22.80 -1.15
N PRO A 89 7.84 -21.67 -0.44
CA PRO A 89 7.24 -20.44 -0.92
C PRO A 89 8.23 -19.60 -1.73
N TYR A 90 9.47 -20.05 -1.91
CA TYR A 90 10.52 -19.27 -2.55
C TYR A 90 10.80 -19.71 -3.99
N ILE A 91 11.10 -18.74 -4.85
CA ILE A 91 11.69 -18.96 -6.18
C ILE A 91 13.13 -18.45 -6.14
N PHE A 92 14.10 -19.37 -6.22
CA PHE A 92 15.52 -19.03 -6.21
C PHE A 92 16.01 -18.52 -7.56
N LEU A 93 16.77 -17.44 -7.52
CA LEU A 93 17.44 -16.80 -8.65
C LEU A 93 18.95 -16.81 -8.41
N ASP A 94 19.72 -16.88 -9.48
CA ASP A 94 21.17 -16.75 -9.46
C ASP A 94 21.54 -15.26 -9.64
N SER A 95 22.48 -14.69 -8.86
CA SER A 95 22.92 -13.28 -9.03
C SER A 95 23.68 -13.03 -10.33
N SER A 96 24.30 -14.09 -10.86
CA SER A 96 25.29 -14.02 -11.92
C SER A 96 24.76 -14.68 -13.18
N ALA A 97 24.80 -13.92 -14.27
CA ALA A 97 24.41 -14.41 -15.59
C ALA A 97 25.24 -15.63 -16.00
N GLN A 98 26.52 -15.66 -15.61
CA GLN A 98 27.43 -16.76 -15.93
C GLN A 98 27.06 -18.02 -15.16
N VAL A 99 26.76 -17.91 -13.87
CA VAL A 99 26.28 -19.05 -13.05
C VAL A 99 24.97 -19.60 -13.61
N ALA A 100 24.04 -18.72 -14.00
CA ALA A 100 22.80 -19.10 -14.64
C ALA A 100 23.02 -19.82 -15.98
N LEU A 101 23.98 -19.35 -16.79
CA LEU A 101 24.36 -20.00 -18.04
C LEU A 101 24.96 -21.39 -17.82
N ASP A 102 25.87 -21.55 -16.86
CA ASP A 102 26.49 -22.85 -16.57
C ASP A 102 25.44 -23.84 -16.05
N LYS A 103 24.45 -23.37 -15.29
CA LYS A 103 23.29 -24.16 -14.85
C LYS A 103 22.38 -24.55 -16.02
N ALA A 104 22.12 -23.63 -16.96
CA ALA A 104 21.34 -23.90 -18.16
C ALA A 104 22.03 -24.94 -19.07
N LYS A 105 23.34 -24.78 -19.32
CA LYS A 105 24.15 -25.72 -20.12
C LYS A 105 24.16 -27.13 -19.52
N ARG A 106 24.33 -27.27 -18.20
CA ARG A 106 24.34 -28.57 -17.50
C ARG A 106 23.04 -29.36 -17.66
N ARG A 107 21.90 -28.71 -17.94
CA ARG A 107 20.63 -29.42 -18.18
C ARG A 107 20.61 -30.20 -19.49
N GLY A 108 21.47 -29.86 -20.47
CA GLY A 108 21.55 -30.56 -21.76
C GLY A 108 20.29 -30.47 -22.63
N LYS A 109 19.32 -29.64 -22.26
CA LYS A 109 18.06 -29.40 -22.97
C LYS A 109 17.91 -27.92 -23.28
N LYS A 110 17.07 -27.59 -24.26
CA LYS A 110 16.63 -26.22 -24.50
C LYS A 110 16.10 -25.61 -23.21
N SER A 111 16.71 -24.51 -22.79
CA SER A 111 16.40 -23.81 -21.55
C SER A 111 16.43 -22.30 -21.77
N TYR A 112 15.91 -21.57 -20.80
CA TYR A 112 15.74 -20.13 -20.84
C TYR A 112 16.34 -19.53 -19.59
N ILE A 113 17.09 -18.44 -19.76
CA ILE A 113 17.59 -17.60 -18.67
C ILE A 113 16.77 -16.32 -18.72
N TYR A 114 15.89 -16.14 -17.74
CA TYR A 114 15.11 -14.91 -17.59
C TYR A 114 15.87 -13.92 -16.72
N SER A 115 15.97 -12.68 -17.19
CA SER A 115 16.49 -11.55 -16.44
C SER A 115 15.34 -10.94 -15.64
N VAL A 116 15.39 -11.10 -14.33
CA VAL A 116 14.32 -10.75 -13.39
C VAL A 116 14.72 -9.50 -12.62
N HIS A 117 13.88 -8.46 -12.66
CA HIS A 117 14.07 -7.27 -11.85
C HIS A 117 13.77 -7.58 -10.38
N LEU A 118 14.71 -7.30 -9.49
CA LEU A 118 14.56 -7.50 -8.06
C LEU A 118 13.65 -6.42 -7.46
N ASP A 119 12.73 -6.84 -6.62
CA ASP A 119 11.73 -6.00 -5.98
C ASP A 119 11.68 -6.24 -4.47
N GLU A 120 10.72 -5.63 -3.80
CA GLU A 120 10.56 -5.73 -2.35
C GLU A 120 10.29 -7.15 -1.82
N ARG A 121 10.07 -8.14 -2.69
CA ARG A 121 9.91 -9.57 -2.33
C ARG A 121 11.20 -10.36 -2.55
N SER A 122 12.23 -9.72 -3.09
CA SER A 122 13.48 -10.34 -3.46
C SER A 122 14.49 -10.25 -2.32
N ILE A 123 14.74 -11.38 -1.67
CA ILE A 123 15.58 -11.53 -0.48
C ILE A 123 16.99 -11.95 -0.89
N ASN A 124 18.00 -11.25 -0.38
CA ASN A 124 19.39 -11.63 -0.54
C ASN A 124 19.71 -12.78 0.43
N VAL A 125 19.89 -13.99 -0.11
CA VAL A 125 20.08 -15.20 0.70
C VAL A 125 21.37 -15.12 1.50
N LYS A 126 22.45 -14.60 0.91
CA LYS A 126 23.75 -14.46 1.57
C LYS A 126 23.67 -13.48 2.74
N GLU A 127 23.07 -12.31 2.52
CA GLU A 127 22.89 -11.32 3.60
C GLU A 127 21.96 -11.83 4.71
N SER A 128 20.96 -12.65 4.36
CA SER A 128 20.04 -13.25 5.33
C SER A 128 20.73 -14.24 6.27
N PHE A 129 21.75 -14.97 5.77
CA PHE A 129 22.51 -15.95 6.53
C PHE A 129 23.81 -15.40 7.14
N GLY A 130 24.31 -14.25 6.66
CA GLY A 130 25.62 -13.73 7.05
C GLY A 130 26.72 -14.76 6.81
N ASP A 131 27.62 -14.90 7.79
CA ASP A 131 28.77 -15.81 7.70
C ASP A 131 28.39 -17.31 7.77
N PHE A 132 27.13 -17.62 8.08
CA PHE A 132 26.64 -18.99 8.18
C PHE A 132 26.23 -19.60 6.83
N GLY A 133 26.15 -18.79 5.77
CA GLY A 133 25.83 -19.24 4.41
C GLY A 133 27.03 -19.84 3.67
N LYS A 134 27.29 -21.15 3.81
CA LYS A 134 28.48 -21.81 3.22
C LYS A 134 28.40 -22.09 1.71
N HIS A 135 27.20 -22.20 1.14
CA HIS A 135 27.00 -22.72 -0.24
C HIS A 135 26.15 -21.83 -1.14
N PHE A 136 25.64 -20.71 -0.63
CA PHE A 136 24.70 -19.84 -1.34
C PHE A 136 25.34 -18.52 -1.73
N GLU A 137 26.60 -18.59 -2.19
CA GLU A 137 27.29 -17.43 -2.73
C GLU A 137 26.43 -16.82 -3.84
N GLU A 138 25.87 -15.65 -3.50
CA GLU A 138 25.13 -14.77 -4.40
C GLU A 138 23.84 -15.36 -5.01
N ARG A 139 22.91 -15.82 -4.16
CA ARG A 139 21.53 -16.10 -4.59
C ARG A 139 20.53 -15.07 -4.08
N TRP A 140 19.47 -14.91 -4.87
CA TRP A 140 18.25 -14.22 -4.46
C TRP A 140 17.12 -15.23 -4.31
N ALA A 141 16.18 -14.94 -3.42
CA ALA A 141 14.94 -15.69 -3.28
C ALA A 141 13.77 -14.73 -3.40
N ILE A 142 12.88 -14.96 -4.35
CA ILE A 142 11.58 -14.27 -4.39
C ILE A 142 10.64 -15.03 -3.47
N LEU A 143 10.11 -14.34 -2.46
CA LEU A 143 9.02 -14.88 -1.65
C LEU A 143 7.69 -14.76 -2.42
N GLY A 144 7.07 -15.91 -2.69
CA GLY A 144 5.84 -16.06 -3.48
C GLY A 144 6.10 -16.33 -4.97
N ASP A 145 5.15 -15.89 -5.80
CA ASP A 145 5.18 -16.13 -7.26
C ASP A 145 6.13 -15.15 -7.99
N LEU A 146 6.81 -15.62 -9.03
CA LEU A 146 7.58 -14.77 -9.95
C LEU A 146 6.64 -14.28 -11.06
N LEU A 147 6.45 -12.97 -11.17
CA LEU A 147 5.48 -12.40 -12.11
C LEU A 147 6.13 -12.19 -13.49
N PHE A 148 5.40 -12.45 -14.57
CA PHE A 148 5.92 -12.24 -15.93
C PHE A 148 6.24 -10.75 -16.18
N ARG A 149 5.44 -9.83 -15.63
CA ARG A 149 5.70 -8.38 -15.70
C ARG A 149 6.97 -7.91 -14.97
N GLN A 150 7.56 -8.77 -14.12
CA GLN A 150 8.82 -8.52 -13.40
C GLN A 150 10.06 -8.91 -14.22
N VAL A 151 9.85 -9.69 -15.29
CA VAL A 151 10.91 -10.17 -16.18
C VAL A 151 11.26 -9.06 -17.16
N GLU A 152 12.52 -8.63 -17.21
CA GLU A 152 12.98 -7.63 -18.17
C GLU A 152 13.20 -8.19 -19.58
N GLY A 153 13.59 -9.46 -19.66
CA GLY A 153 13.89 -10.14 -20.91
C GLY A 153 14.39 -11.56 -20.66
N TRP A 154 14.80 -12.25 -21.72
CA TRP A 154 15.33 -13.60 -21.62
C TRP A 154 16.35 -13.94 -22.70
N ARG A 155 17.16 -14.97 -22.43
CA ARG A 155 18.05 -15.61 -23.39
C ARG A 155 17.67 -17.07 -23.56
N ILE A 156 17.80 -17.58 -24.77
CA ILE A 156 17.58 -18.98 -25.11
C ILE A 156 18.92 -19.69 -25.04
N VAL A 157 18.99 -20.82 -24.35
CA VAL A 157 20.18 -21.68 -24.27
C VAL A 157 19.86 -23.02 -24.92
N GLU A 158 20.58 -23.35 -25.99
CA GLU A 158 20.37 -24.56 -26.78
C GLU A 158 21.72 -25.06 -27.32
N ASN A 159 21.96 -26.36 -27.19
CA ASN A 159 23.19 -27.02 -27.64
C ASN A 159 24.50 -26.36 -27.14
N GLY A 160 24.51 -25.90 -25.88
CA GLY A 160 25.67 -25.26 -25.27
C GLY A 160 25.91 -23.81 -25.71
N THR A 161 25.05 -23.27 -26.59
CA THR A 161 25.10 -21.87 -27.04
C THR A 161 23.94 -21.05 -26.48
N TYR A 162 24.11 -19.73 -26.37
CA TYR A 162 23.05 -18.82 -25.94
C TYR A 162 22.74 -17.73 -26.97
N SER A 163 21.48 -17.27 -27.00
CA SER A 163 21.00 -16.18 -27.86
C SER A 163 21.33 -14.80 -27.27
N PRO A 164 21.27 -13.72 -28.08
CA PRO A 164 21.14 -12.36 -27.55
C PRO A 164 19.95 -12.23 -26.58
N LEU A 165 19.99 -11.20 -25.73
CA LEU A 165 18.86 -10.85 -24.87
C LEU A 165 17.67 -10.44 -25.72
N VAL A 166 16.52 -11.06 -25.47
CA VAL A 166 15.23 -10.69 -26.03
C VAL A 166 14.47 -9.90 -24.96
N ASP A 167 14.17 -8.64 -25.26
CA ASP A 167 13.44 -7.77 -24.33
C ASP A 167 11.99 -8.25 -24.15
N ASN A 168 11.49 -8.16 -22.92
CA ASN A 168 10.10 -8.44 -22.59
C ASN A 168 9.23 -7.17 -22.76
N PRO A 169 8.35 -7.09 -23.77
CA PRO A 169 7.47 -5.92 -23.93
C PRO A 169 6.44 -5.76 -22.81
N ALA A 170 6.21 -6.81 -22.01
CA ALA A 170 5.27 -6.80 -20.88
C ALA A 170 5.94 -6.39 -19.55
N PHE A 171 7.24 -6.06 -19.55
CA PHE A 171 7.92 -5.57 -18.37
C PHE A 171 7.32 -4.24 -17.90
N ASP A 172 6.80 -4.19 -16.67
CA ASP A 172 6.18 -2.99 -16.10
C ASP A 172 7.24 -2.05 -15.53
N TRP A 173 7.97 -1.38 -16.43
CA TRP A 173 9.06 -0.50 -16.03
C TRP A 173 8.59 0.59 -15.06
N GLN A 174 7.36 1.09 -15.19
CA GLN A 174 6.84 2.14 -14.29
C GLN A 174 6.67 1.63 -12.86
N TYR A 175 6.22 0.38 -12.70
CA TYR A 175 6.10 -0.23 -11.38
C TYR A 175 7.48 -0.49 -10.76
N TYR A 176 8.41 -1.06 -11.54
CA TYR A 176 9.71 -1.50 -11.03
C TYR A 176 10.77 -0.39 -10.99
N PHE A 177 10.54 0.74 -11.65
CA PHE A 177 11.46 1.88 -11.61
C PHE A 177 11.59 2.45 -10.20
N GLY A 178 12.78 2.31 -9.62
CA GLY A 178 13.09 2.80 -8.28
C GLY A 178 12.65 1.87 -7.15
N ASN A 179 12.07 0.71 -7.45
CA ASN A 179 11.96 -0.35 -6.46
C ASN A 179 13.34 -0.93 -6.21
N THR A 180 13.61 -1.25 -4.96
CA THR A 180 14.84 -1.92 -4.55
C THR A 180 14.50 -3.30 -4.04
N ALA A 181 15.47 -4.21 -4.17
CA ALA A 181 15.37 -5.51 -3.51
C ALA A 181 15.16 -5.34 -1.99
N TYR A 182 14.55 -6.33 -1.34
CA TYR A 182 14.42 -6.34 0.13
C TYR A 182 15.80 -6.31 0.83
N GLY A 183 16.79 -7.00 0.24
CA GLY A 183 18.10 -7.23 0.86
C GLY A 183 18.08 -8.41 1.81
N GLY A 184 18.95 -8.42 2.82
CA GLY A 184 18.97 -9.45 3.86
C GLY A 184 17.69 -9.50 4.70
N ALA A 185 17.16 -10.70 4.93
CA ALA A 185 16.01 -10.97 5.79
C ALA A 185 16.36 -11.99 6.89
N PRO A 186 17.13 -11.59 7.94
CA PRO A 186 17.51 -12.48 9.04
C PRO A 186 16.33 -13.19 9.71
N GLN A 187 15.18 -12.52 9.80
CA GLN A 187 13.96 -13.07 10.35
C GLN A 187 13.37 -14.22 9.55
N LEU A 188 13.70 -14.32 8.25
CA LEU A 188 13.30 -15.42 7.38
C LEU A 188 14.40 -16.50 7.25
N ALA A 189 15.58 -16.28 7.84
CA ALA A 189 16.69 -17.23 7.75
C ALA A 189 16.27 -18.63 8.21
N GLY A 190 15.50 -18.71 9.30
CA GLY A 190 14.88 -19.94 9.77
C GLY A 190 15.89 -21.04 10.11
N PHE A 191 16.98 -20.70 10.79
CA PHE A 191 18.01 -21.67 11.18
C PHE A 191 17.45 -22.81 12.06
N PRO A 192 18.12 -23.99 12.07
CA PRO A 192 17.82 -25.07 13.02
C PRO A 192 17.88 -24.59 14.48
N MET A 193 17.09 -25.20 15.36
CA MET A 193 16.95 -24.79 16.78
C MET A 193 18.29 -24.71 17.53
N ASN A 194 19.23 -25.58 17.20
CA ASN A 194 20.56 -25.67 17.83
C ASN A 194 21.64 -24.87 17.09
N HIS A 195 21.29 -24.09 16.07
CA HIS A 195 22.25 -23.38 15.25
C HIS A 195 22.81 -22.15 15.99
N SER A 196 24.13 -21.96 15.94
CA SER A 196 24.82 -20.90 16.71
C SER A 196 24.44 -19.48 16.28
N ALA A 197 23.96 -19.29 15.04
CA ALA A 197 23.46 -18.00 14.56
C ALA A 197 22.33 -17.43 15.44
N LEU A 198 21.47 -18.28 16.01
CA LEU A 198 20.35 -17.85 16.85
C LEU A 198 20.80 -17.19 18.17
N GLN A 199 22.09 -17.31 18.51
CA GLN A 199 22.70 -16.64 19.67
C GLN A 199 23.41 -15.33 19.29
N GLN A 200 23.46 -14.99 18.00
CA GLN A 200 24.19 -13.85 17.46
C GLN A 200 23.24 -12.85 16.83
N GLU A 201 23.64 -11.58 16.84
CA GLU A 201 22.93 -10.52 16.12
C GLU A 201 23.11 -10.71 14.60
N PRO A 202 22.07 -10.43 13.78
CA PRO A 202 20.74 -9.94 14.18
C PRO A 202 19.70 -11.04 14.52
N TRP A 203 20.05 -12.33 14.42
CA TRP A 203 19.07 -13.42 14.52
C TRP A 203 18.55 -13.68 15.93
N ASN A 204 19.33 -13.37 16.98
CA ASN A 204 18.89 -13.47 18.37
C ASN A 204 17.71 -12.55 18.74
N LYS A 205 17.38 -11.55 17.91
CA LYS A 205 16.22 -10.67 18.06
C LYS A 205 14.95 -11.22 17.39
N VAL A 206 15.07 -12.26 16.59
CA VAL A 206 13.95 -12.84 15.85
C VAL A 206 13.17 -13.77 16.77
N ILE A 207 11.85 -13.63 16.78
CA ILE A 207 10.97 -14.58 17.49
C ILE A 207 10.92 -15.86 16.66
N CYS A 208 11.51 -16.92 17.19
CA CYS A 208 11.48 -18.25 16.57
C CYS A 208 10.39 -19.11 17.19
N LEU A 209 9.45 -19.55 16.36
CA LEU A 209 8.51 -20.61 16.72
C LEU A 209 9.07 -21.95 16.24
N PHE A 210 9.04 -22.97 17.09
CA PHE A 210 9.46 -24.34 16.75
C PHE A 210 8.28 -25.28 16.92
N HIS A 211 8.01 -26.12 15.92
CA HIS A 211 6.99 -27.17 16.03
C HIS A 211 7.58 -28.39 16.72
N SER A 212 6.97 -28.84 17.82
CA SER A 212 7.51 -29.89 18.71
C SER A 212 7.50 -31.31 18.13
N THR A 213 6.99 -31.52 16.91
CA THR A 213 6.75 -32.86 16.34
C THR A 213 7.94 -33.43 15.58
N GLU A 214 8.95 -32.63 15.24
CA GLU A 214 10.15 -33.07 14.50
C GLU A 214 11.36 -33.28 15.44
N SER A 215 12.40 -33.96 14.98
CA SER A 215 13.65 -34.04 15.75
C SER A 215 14.30 -32.64 15.86
N PRO A 216 15.05 -32.32 16.94
CA PRO A 216 15.64 -30.98 17.11
C PRO A 216 16.54 -30.53 15.96
N GLN A 217 17.16 -31.47 15.24
CA GLN A 217 17.98 -31.21 14.06
C GLN A 217 17.15 -30.85 12.83
N GLN A 218 15.92 -31.36 12.75
CA GLN A 218 14.99 -31.05 11.67
C GLN A 218 14.20 -29.77 11.98
N GLN A 219 13.91 -29.48 13.25
CA GLN A 219 13.18 -28.27 13.66
C GLN A 219 13.94 -26.99 13.28
N THR A 220 13.37 -26.24 12.34
CA THR A 220 13.82 -24.92 11.97
C THR A 220 12.97 -23.84 12.62
N CYS A 221 13.60 -22.71 12.91
CA CYS A 221 12.91 -21.51 13.34
C CYS A 221 11.89 -21.13 12.26
N GLN A 222 10.60 -21.16 12.60
CA GLN A 222 9.54 -20.68 11.73
C GLN A 222 9.32 -19.19 12.00
N PRO A 223 9.52 -18.33 10.99
CA PRO A 223 9.12 -16.93 11.04
C PRO A 223 7.63 -16.81 11.40
N ASP A 224 7.26 -15.73 12.09
CA ASP A 224 5.86 -15.42 12.41
C ASP A 224 5.00 -15.44 11.12
N GLU A 225 3.88 -16.17 11.15
CA GLU A 225 2.95 -16.29 10.01
C GLU A 225 2.45 -14.93 9.49
N SER A 226 2.45 -13.90 10.34
CA SER A 226 2.14 -12.52 9.93
C SER A 226 3.02 -12.04 8.77
N TYR A 227 4.28 -12.47 8.69
CA TYR A 227 5.14 -12.16 7.55
C TYR A 227 4.63 -12.84 6.27
N ALA A 228 4.21 -14.11 6.31
CA ALA A 228 3.66 -14.78 5.13
C ALA A 228 2.37 -14.12 4.63
N ILE A 229 1.50 -13.69 5.53
CA ILE A 229 0.26 -12.97 5.18
C ILE A 229 0.60 -11.62 4.52
N GLU A 230 1.62 -10.92 5.03
CA GLU A 230 2.09 -9.64 4.47
C GLU A 230 2.62 -9.76 3.03
N PHE A 231 3.21 -10.90 2.67
CA PHE A 231 3.73 -11.16 1.33
C PHE A 231 2.70 -11.80 0.37
N ASN A 232 1.69 -12.50 0.89
CA ASN A 232 0.71 -13.22 0.07
C ASN A 232 -0.57 -12.44 -0.24
N GLU A 233 -1.02 -11.52 0.63
CA GLU A 233 -2.38 -10.94 0.52
C GLU A 233 -2.42 -9.49 0.01
N LEU A 234 -1.33 -8.74 0.14
CA LEU A 234 -1.17 -7.41 -0.45
C LEU A 234 0.21 -7.34 -1.08
N PRO A 235 0.35 -6.94 -2.36
CA PRO A 235 1.65 -6.54 -2.87
C PRO A 235 2.23 -5.51 -1.90
N GLN A 236 3.38 -5.79 -1.29
CA GLN A 236 4.09 -4.88 -0.39
C GLN A 236 4.16 -3.46 -0.96
N GLY A 237 4.31 -3.32 -2.29
CA GLY A 237 4.20 -2.05 -3.00
C GLY A 237 2.91 -1.25 -2.77
N ILE A 238 1.73 -1.88 -2.63
CA ILE A 238 0.46 -1.19 -2.31
C ILE A 238 0.48 -0.67 -0.88
N LEU A 239 0.97 -1.45 0.08
CA LEU A 239 1.09 -1.01 1.48
C LEU A 239 2.11 0.12 1.62
N PHE A 240 3.23 0.05 0.91
CA PHE A 240 4.25 1.08 0.88
C PHE A 240 3.74 2.38 0.24
N ARG A 241 3.03 2.28 -0.89
CA ARG A 241 2.40 3.43 -1.54
C ARG A 241 1.29 4.04 -0.68
N LEU A 242 0.48 3.22 0.00
CA LEU A 242 -0.46 3.68 1.01
C LEU A 242 0.27 4.43 2.14
N ARG A 243 1.33 3.84 2.72
CA ARG A 243 2.13 4.45 3.79
C ARG A 243 2.77 5.78 3.37
N ASP A 244 3.15 5.94 2.12
CA ASP A 244 3.82 7.17 1.71
C ASP A 244 2.84 8.21 1.15
N GLY A 245 1.53 7.94 1.20
CA GLY A 245 0.49 8.80 0.61
C GLY A 245 0.56 8.85 -0.92
N ARG A 246 1.10 7.80 -1.54
CA ARG A 246 1.33 7.62 -2.98
C ARG A 246 0.43 6.54 -3.58
N LEU A 247 -0.73 6.28 -2.97
CA LEU A 247 -1.71 5.34 -3.52
C LEU A 247 -2.19 5.85 -4.88
N ASP A 248 -2.03 5.03 -5.91
CA ASP A 248 -2.61 5.28 -7.22
C ASP A 248 -4.00 4.66 -7.31
N ALA A 249 -4.82 5.15 -8.25
CA ALA A 249 -6.18 4.63 -8.44
C ALA A 249 -6.24 3.12 -8.70
N LYS A 250 -5.20 2.58 -9.35
CA LYS A 250 -5.05 1.15 -9.66
C LYS A 250 -4.81 0.26 -8.44
N ASP A 251 -4.35 0.82 -7.33
CA ASP A 251 -4.01 0.07 -6.11
C ASP A 251 -5.25 -0.14 -5.22
N CYS A 252 -6.24 0.73 -5.35
CA CYS A 252 -7.42 0.76 -4.48
C CYS A 252 -8.28 -0.50 -4.52
N PRO A 253 -8.53 -1.17 -5.66
CA PRO A 253 -9.31 -2.41 -5.65
C PRO A 253 -8.67 -3.53 -4.82
N GLY A 254 -7.34 -3.67 -4.88
CA GLY A 254 -6.60 -4.65 -4.09
C GLY A 254 -6.67 -4.32 -2.59
N LEU A 255 -6.47 -3.05 -2.25
CA LEU A 255 -6.55 -2.58 -0.87
C LEU A 255 -7.98 -2.69 -0.29
N LEU A 256 -9.00 -2.38 -1.07
CA LEU A 256 -10.40 -2.53 -0.69
C LEU A 256 -10.73 -4.01 -0.43
N SER A 257 -10.29 -4.90 -1.31
CA SER A 257 -10.48 -6.34 -1.14
C SER A 257 -9.82 -6.84 0.16
N PHE A 258 -8.60 -6.39 0.44
CA PHE A 258 -7.92 -6.69 1.70
C PHE A 258 -8.70 -6.19 2.92
N PHE A 259 -9.17 -4.94 2.91
CA PHE A 259 -9.93 -4.41 4.04
C PHE A 259 -11.26 -5.15 4.23
N TYR A 260 -11.97 -5.50 3.16
CA TYR A 260 -13.21 -6.28 3.23
C TYR A 260 -13.00 -7.69 3.76
N PHE A 261 -11.91 -8.33 3.38
CA PHE A 261 -11.54 -9.63 3.92
C PHE A 261 -11.16 -9.54 5.41
N THR A 262 -10.41 -8.51 5.77
CA THR A 262 -9.87 -8.36 7.13
C THR A 262 -10.90 -7.84 8.13
N LEU A 263 -11.79 -6.95 7.69
CA LEU A 263 -12.78 -6.22 8.49
C LEU A 263 -14.16 -6.30 7.81
N PRO A 264 -14.83 -7.47 7.87
CA PRO A 264 -16.13 -7.67 7.23
C PRO A 264 -17.23 -6.74 7.79
N GLU A 265 -17.16 -6.35 9.05
CA GLU A 265 -18.10 -5.39 9.64
C GLU A 265 -17.94 -3.99 9.05
N LEU A 266 -16.70 -3.56 8.76
CA LEU A 266 -16.43 -2.29 8.11
C LEU A 266 -16.92 -2.31 6.65
N LYS A 267 -16.93 -3.47 5.97
CA LYS A 267 -17.57 -3.63 4.66
C LYS A 267 -19.05 -3.27 4.73
N LYS A 268 -19.78 -3.76 5.73
CA LYS A 268 -21.21 -3.43 5.89
C LYS A 268 -21.41 -1.92 6.04
N ARG A 269 -20.58 -1.25 6.85
CA ARG A 269 -20.66 0.21 7.06
C ARG A 269 -20.27 1.03 5.83
N VAL A 270 -19.33 0.57 5.01
CA VAL A 270 -18.90 1.29 3.80
C VAL A 270 -19.77 0.95 2.59
N SER A 271 -20.50 -0.16 2.62
CA SER A 271 -21.36 -0.59 1.52
C SER A 271 -22.49 0.39 1.19
N ILE A 272 -22.89 1.26 2.12
CA ILE A 272 -23.87 2.32 1.89
C ILE A 272 -23.38 3.38 0.89
N TYR A 273 -22.07 3.47 0.64
CA TYR A 273 -21.48 4.35 -0.36
C TYR A 273 -21.33 3.62 -1.71
N THR A 274 -22.37 2.93 -2.18
CA THR A 274 -22.31 2.04 -3.37
C THR A 274 -21.87 2.73 -4.67
N ASN A 275 -22.03 4.05 -4.75
CA ASN A 275 -21.69 4.84 -5.93
C ASN A 275 -20.22 5.29 -5.96
N ASP A 276 -19.48 5.08 -4.87
CA ASP A 276 -18.07 5.47 -4.77
C ASP A 276 -17.17 4.47 -5.50
N ASN A 277 -16.10 4.96 -6.15
CA ASN A 277 -15.06 4.09 -6.68
C ASN A 277 -14.24 3.44 -5.55
N ALA A 278 -13.44 2.43 -5.87
CA ALA A 278 -12.67 1.68 -4.86
C ALA A 278 -11.78 2.58 -3.99
N CYS A 279 -11.20 3.66 -4.54
CA CYS A 279 -10.37 4.57 -3.77
C CYS A 279 -11.16 5.41 -2.78
N GLN A 280 -12.33 5.90 -3.20
CA GLN A 280 -13.22 6.64 -2.32
C GLN A 280 -13.72 5.77 -1.18
N GLN A 281 -14.04 4.50 -1.44
CA GLN A 281 -14.41 3.55 -0.40
C GLN A 281 -13.26 3.29 0.58
N VAL A 282 -12.03 3.10 0.09
CA VAL A 282 -10.83 3.00 0.95
C VAL A 282 -10.64 4.26 1.80
N GLN A 283 -10.82 5.45 1.22
CA GLN A 283 -10.70 6.71 1.96
C GLN A 283 -11.76 6.82 3.05
N ASN A 284 -13.01 6.44 2.77
CA ASN A 284 -14.07 6.40 3.78
C ASN A 284 -13.68 5.42 4.92
N MET A 285 -13.16 4.23 4.59
CA MET A 285 -12.69 3.26 5.59
C MET A 285 -11.58 3.83 6.47
N ILE A 286 -10.57 4.47 5.89
CA ILE A 286 -9.45 5.05 6.63
C ILE A 286 -9.93 6.18 7.56
N SER A 287 -10.86 7.04 7.09
CA SER A 287 -11.43 8.11 7.93
C SER A 287 -12.18 7.55 9.13
N ILE A 288 -13.05 6.55 8.92
CA ILE A 288 -13.79 5.87 10.00
C ILE A 288 -12.83 5.23 11.00
N LEU A 289 -11.81 4.52 10.52
CA LEU A 289 -10.81 3.88 11.39
C LEU A 289 -9.97 4.89 12.19
N SER A 290 -9.73 6.08 11.63
CA SER A 290 -8.94 7.13 12.29
C SER A 290 -9.72 7.89 13.35
N CYS A 291 -11.03 8.04 13.18
CA CYS A 291 -11.91 8.78 14.07
C CYS A 291 -13.35 8.28 13.92
N PRO A 292 -13.71 7.20 14.65
CA PRO A 292 -14.98 6.50 14.47
C PRO A 292 -16.18 7.32 14.94
N ARG A 293 -15.97 8.15 15.97
CA ARG A 293 -17.00 8.96 16.60
C ARG A 293 -16.44 10.35 16.86
N VAL A 294 -17.32 11.33 16.76
CA VAL A 294 -16.98 12.74 17.03
C VAL A 294 -17.88 13.31 18.12
N LYS A 295 -17.31 14.24 18.88
CA LYS A 295 -17.95 15.06 19.92
C LYS A 295 -17.55 16.53 19.73
N ASN A 296 -18.15 17.45 20.50
CA ASN A 296 -17.80 18.88 20.46
C ASN A 296 -17.83 19.44 19.03
N PHE A 297 -18.90 19.15 18.28
CA PHE A 297 -19.02 19.53 16.88
C PHE A 297 -19.37 21.01 16.77
N ASN A 298 -18.41 21.79 16.28
CA ASN A 298 -18.56 23.20 15.97
C ASN A 298 -18.79 23.45 14.47
N VAL A 299 -19.71 24.36 14.16
CA VAL A 299 -19.95 24.89 12.82
C VAL A 299 -19.76 26.40 12.83
N THR A 300 -18.97 26.91 11.89
CA THR A 300 -18.67 28.34 11.73
C THR A 300 -19.19 28.82 10.38
N LEU A 301 -20.05 29.83 10.38
CA LEU A 301 -20.51 30.52 9.17
C LEU A 301 -19.72 31.81 8.97
N HIS A 302 -19.24 32.03 7.75
CA HIS A 302 -18.57 33.26 7.33
C HIS A 302 -19.40 33.98 6.28
N ILE A 303 -19.76 35.22 6.57
CA ILE A 303 -20.41 36.13 5.62
C ILE A 303 -19.34 36.93 4.88
N GLY A 304 -19.55 37.19 3.59
CA GLY A 304 -18.59 37.94 2.79
C GLY A 304 -18.42 39.36 3.25
N ASP A 305 -17.30 39.94 2.82
CA ASP A 305 -16.85 41.29 3.16
C ASP A 305 -17.38 42.35 2.18
N MET A 306 -18.11 41.96 1.13
CA MET A 306 -18.70 42.87 0.16
C MET A 306 -19.92 43.62 0.69
N SER A 307 -20.19 44.80 0.13
CA SER A 307 -21.40 45.57 0.42
C SER A 307 -22.64 44.72 0.16
N PHE A 308 -23.62 44.82 1.06
CA PHE A 308 -24.87 44.05 1.00
C PHE A 308 -24.72 42.53 1.17
N ALA A 309 -23.57 42.02 1.65
CA ALA A 309 -23.41 40.58 1.92
C ALA A 309 -24.23 40.05 3.11
N GLY A 310 -24.70 40.95 3.99
CA GLY A 310 -25.49 40.60 5.18
C GLY A 310 -26.95 40.26 4.87
N THR A 311 -27.73 39.93 5.90
CA THR A 311 -29.18 39.69 5.80
C THR A 311 -29.91 40.17 7.05
N TYR A 312 -31.21 40.47 6.90
CA TYR A 312 -32.14 40.64 8.02
C TYR A 312 -32.72 39.33 8.54
N ASP A 313 -32.48 38.23 7.85
CA ASP A 313 -32.99 36.90 8.16
C ASP A 313 -32.23 36.21 9.29
N SER A 314 -32.85 35.15 9.79
CA SER A 314 -32.34 34.25 10.82
C SER A 314 -31.81 32.99 10.15
N ILE A 315 -30.49 32.81 10.19
CA ILE A 315 -29.82 31.68 9.54
C ILE A 315 -29.56 30.57 10.56
N LYS A 316 -30.05 29.37 10.23
CA LYS A 316 -29.80 28.15 11.01
C LYS A 316 -29.03 27.14 10.17
N LEU A 317 -28.20 26.36 10.85
CA LEU A 317 -27.50 25.23 10.24
C LEU A 317 -27.98 23.96 10.90
N THR A 318 -28.43 23.00 10.07
CA THR A 318 -28.88 21.69 10.55
C THR A 318 -27.88 20.64 10.13
N VAL A 319 -27.38 19.87 11.08
CA VAL A 319 -26.61 18.65 10.80
C VAL A 319 -27.55 17.47 10.96
N GLU A 320 -27.72 16.71 9.89
CA GLU A 320 -28.69 15.61 9.80
C GLU A 320 -27.98 14.30 9.48
N GLY A 321 -28.46 13.22 10.09
CA GLY A 321 -28.01 11.85 9.85
C GLY A 321 -28.93 11.04 8.95
N GLU A 322 -28.59 9.76 8.78
CA GLU A 322 -29.26 8.87 7.83
C GLU A 322 -30.69 8.50 8.24
N HIS A 323 -30.95 8.43 9.55
CA HIS A 323 -32.25 8.03 10.10
C HIS A 323 -33.17 9.23 10.45
N GLY A 324 -32.82 10.43 9.98
CA GLY A 324 -33.58 11.66 10.25
C GLY A 324 -33.23 12.33 11.59
N ASP A 325 -32.34 11.72 12.37
CA ASP A 325 -31.71 12.35 13.54
C ASP A 325 -31.01 13.65 13.09
N SER A 326 -31.25 14.74 13.81
CA SER A 326 -30.66 16.02 13.43
C SER A 326 -30.60 16.99 14.59
N ASP A 327 -29.54 17.80 14.60
CA ASP A 327 -29.46 18.97 15.47
C ASP A 327 -29.47 20.25 14.62
N THR A 328 -30.17 21.28 15.10
CA THR A 328 -30.30 22.57 14.42
C THR A 328 -29.81 23.68 15.32
N VAL A 329 -28.73 24.34 14.92
CA VAL A 329 -28.19 25.51 15.64
C VAL A 329 -28.54 26.80 14.92
N SER A 330 -29.05 27.77 15.69
CA SER A 330 -29.19 29.15 15.22
C SER A 330 -27.83 29.83 15.20
N VAL A 331 -27.37 30.21 14.01
CA VAL A 331 -26.06 30.82 13.84
C VAL A 331 -26.12 32.29 14.22
N GLY A 332 -27.17 32.99 13.79
CA GLY A 332 -27.48 34.37 14.14
C GLY A 332 -28.61 34.95 13.28
N SER A 333 -28.98 36.21 13.57
CA SER A 333 -30.02 36.96 12.86
C SER A 333 -29.57 38.40 12.64
N GLY A 334 -29.98 39.02 11.52
CA GLY A 334 -29.80 40.47 11.30
C GLY A 334 -28.35 40.93 11.29
N PHE A 335 -27.48 40.22 10.57
CA PHE A 335 -26.04 40.47 10.57
C PHE A 335 -25.55 41.11 9.27
N GLY A 336 -24.50 41.94 9.38
CA GLY A 336 -23.89 42.64 8.25
C GLY A 336 -22.75 41.86 7.57
N ALA A 337 -22.12 42.53 6.60
CA ALA A 337 -20.92 42.03 5.93
C ALA A 337 -19.77 41.73 6.93
N SER A 338 -18.92 40.77 6.58
CA SER A 338 -17.80 40.26 7.38
C SER A 338 -18.18 39.59 8.69
N TRP A 339 -19.46 39.33 8.93
CA TRP A 339 -19.90 38.65 10.14
C TRP A 339 -19.43 37.19 10.16
N VAL A 340 -19.01 36.73 11.33
CA VAL A 340 -18.55 35.36 11.57
C VAL A 340 -19.15 34.88 12.88
N SER A 341 -19.74 33.69 12.87
CA SER A 341 -20.31 33.07 14.07
C SER A 341 -19.97 31.60 14.11
N THR A 342 -19.60 31.13 15.30
CA THR A 342 -19.34 29.71 15.59
C THR A 342 -20.36 29.23 16.60
N ARG A 343 -21.00 28.11 16.30
CA ARG A 343 -21.94 27.42 17.18
C ARG A 343 -21.48 25.99 17.41
N THR A 344 -21.71 25.52 18.62
CA THR A 344 -21.53 24.11 18.98
C THR A 344 -22.88 23.43 18.90
N LEU A 345 -22.93 22.29 18.21
CA LEU A 345 -24.11 21.43 18.12
C LEU A 345 -24.27 20.63 19.42
N ASP A 346 -25.51 20.52 19.87
CA ASP A 346 -25.89 19.59 20.94
C ASP A 346 -26.17 18.22 20.31
N LEU A 347 -25.11 17.42 20.20
CA LEU A 347 -25.22 16.07 19.63
C LEU A 347 -26.15 15.17 20.43
N LYS A 348 -26.35 15.45 21.72
CA LYS A 348 -27.24 14.65 22.55
C LYS A 348 -28.70 14.96 22.27
N GLU A 349 -29.02 16.23 22.07
CA GLU A 349 -30.37 16.64 21.65
C GLU A 349 -30.70 16.07 20.26
N GLY A 350 -29.80 16.22 19.28
CA GLY A 350 -30.10 15.83 17.90
C GLY A 350 -29.88 14.36 17.53
N PHE A 351 -28.92 13.68 18.17
CA PHE A 351 -28.54 12.30 17.86
C PHE A 351 -28.67 11.35 19.07
N GLY A 352 -29.17 11.83 20.20
CA GLY A 352 -29.37 11.02 21.40
C GLY A 352 -28.07 10.64 22.14
N SER A 353 -26.91 11.16 21.73
CA SER A 353 -25.60 10.80 22.30
C SER A 353 -24.61 11.97 22.31
N GLU A 354 -23.79 12.06 23.36
CA GLU A 354 -22.71 13.06 23.51
C GLU A 354 -21.60 12.93 22.44
N ALA A 355 -21.51 11.76 21.81
CA ALA A 355 -20.65 11.50 20.66
C ALA A 355 -21.45 10.74 19.59
N VAL A 356 -21.31 11.11 18.33
CA VAL A 356 -22.03 10.48 17.20
C VAL A 356 -21.04 9.75 16.30
N ALA A 357 -21.46 8.66 15.64
CA ALA A 357 -20.57 8.00 14.69
C ALA A 357 -20.29 8.93 13.50
N LEU A 358 -19.06 8.94 12.99
CA LEU A 358 -18.68 9.83 11.89
C LEU A 358 -19.51 9.55 10.63
N GLU A 359 -19.80 8.27 10.40
CA GLU A 359 -20.68 7.81 9.34
C GLU A 359 -22.16 8.11 9.58
N GLU A 360 -22.60 8.52 10.76
CA GLU A 360 -24.00 8.92 10.95
C GLU A 360 -24.23 10.37 10.53
N ILE A 361 -23.18 11.20 10.42
CA ILE A 361 -23.29 12.59 9.95
C ILE A 361 -23.33 12.61 8.41
N ARG A 362 -24.50 12.94 7.84
CA ARG A 362 -24.75 12.82 6.40
C ARG A 362 -24.93 14.14 5.69
N TYR A 363 -25.55 15.11 6.33
CA TYR A 363 -25.93 16.35 5.67
C TYR A 363 -25.62 17.57 6.52
N LEU A 364 -25.32 18.65 5.82
CA LEU A 364 -25.42 20.00 6.35
C LEU A 364 -26.48 20.74 5.52
N LYS A 365 -27.53 21.21 6.17
CA LYS A 365 -28.56 22.07 5.57
C LYS A 365 -28.39 23.51 6.03
N ILE A 366 -28.59 24.44 5.12
CA ILE A 366 -28.73 25.87 5.42
C ILE A 366 -30.22 26.19 5.41
N ILE A 367 -30.72 26.66 6.53
CA ILE A 367 -32.10 27.07 6.70
C ILE A 367 -32.15 28.58 6.86
N ASP A 368 -32.92 29.22 5.99
CA ASP A 368 -33.12 30.66 5.97
C ASP A 368 -34.54 30.99 6.44
N LYS A 369 -34.66 31.78 7.51
CA LYS A 369 -35.93 32.13 8.13
C LYS A 369 -36.06 33.64 8.24
N TRP A 370 -36.99 34.23 7.51
CA TRP A 370 -37.32 35.65 7.68
C TRP A 370 -38.19 35.87 8.94
N GLU A 371 -37.92 36.93 9.70
CA GLU A 371 -38.64 37.22 10.97
C GLU A 371 -39.41 38.54 10.94
N ASN A 372 -39.20 39.38 9.92
CA ASN A 372 -39.81 40.70 9.81
C ASN A 372 -40.04 41.09 8.33
N THR A 373 -40.69 42.22 8.11
CA THR A 373 -41.05 42.73 6.77
C THR A 373 -39.85 43.16 5.91
N LEU A 374 -38.64 43.19 6.47
CA LEU A 374 -37.40 43.52 5.77
C LEU A 374 -36.53 42.28 5.48
N GLY A 375 -36.98 41.09 5.90
CA GLY A 375 -36.31 39.82 5.59
C GLY A 375 -36.61 39.31 4.17
N GLY A 376 -36.14 38.11 3.86
CA GLY A 376 -36.18 37.50 2.53
C GLY A 376 -35.15 38.10 1.57
N ASP A 377 -34.17 38.82 2.12
CA ASP A 377 -33.11 39.44 1.35
C ASP A 377 -32.01 38.44 1.01
N ALA A 378 -31.31 38.69 -0.10
CA ALA A 378 -30.19 37.84 -0.48
C ALA A 378 -28.98 38.15 0.40
N TRP A 379 -28.21 37.11 0.76
CA TRP A 379 -26.96 37.24 1.50
C TRP A 379 -25.85 36.41 0.88
N TYR A 380 -24.61 36.82 1.15
CA TYR A 380 -23.44 36.22 0.54
C TYR A 380 -22.64 35.38 1.55
N CYS A 381 -22.72 34.07 1.38
CA CYS A 381 -21.95 33.09 2.14
C CYS A 381 -20.53 32.97 1.59
N LYS A 382 -19.55 33.46 2.35
CA LYS A 382 -18.13 33.28 2.03
C LYS A 382 -17.72 31.82 2.22
N GLY A 383 -18.18 31.18 3.29
CA GLY A 383 -17.90 29.77 3.54
C GLY A 383 -18.44 29.27 4.86
N ILE A 384 -18.45 27.94 5.00
CA ILE A 384 -18.80 27.21 6.21
C ILE A 384 -17.62 26.33 6.61
N PHE A 385 -17.22 26.41 7.87
CA PHE A 385 -16.15 25.61 8.42
C PHE A 385 -16.71 24.71 9.52
N MET A 386 -16.41 23.41 9.45
CA MET A 386 -16.83 22.45 10.48
C MET A 386 -15.62 21.84 11.15
N ARG A 387 -15.70 21.70 12.47
CA ARG A 387 -14.68 21.10 13.32
C ARG A 387 -15.33 20.22 14.36
N ALA A 388 -14.85 19.00 14.53
CA ALA A 388 -15.29 18.12 15.59
C ALA A 388 -14.10 17.44 16.27
N GLU A 389 -14.21 17.11 17.55
CA GLU A 389 -13.19 16.37 18.31
C GLU A 389 -13.47 14.87 18.19
N CYS A 390 -12.44 14.05 18.05
CA CYS A 390 -12.61 12.60 18.07
C CYS A 390 -12.93 12.13 19.49
N ALA A 391 -14.00 11.36 19.67
CA ALA A 391 -14.31 10.80 20.99
C ALA A 391 -13.18 9.85 21.43
N GLY A 392 -12.74 9.96 22.69
CA GLY A 392 -11.64 9.17 23.25
C GLY A 392 -10.23 9.54 22.77
N MET A 393 -10.08 10.52 21.86
CA MET A 393 -8.78 10.91 21.31
C MET A 393 -8.59 12.43 21.36
N ASN A 394 -7.41 12.91 21.74
CA ASN A 394 -7.07 14.33 21.69
C ASN A 394 -6.71 14.77 20.25
N ARG A 395 -7.66 14.64 19.34
CA ARG A 395 -7.54 14.98 17.91
C ARG A 395 -8.84 15.60 17.44
N PHE A 396 -8.76 16.39 16.38
CA PHE A 396 -9.95 16.96 15.75
C PHE A 396 -9.94 16.70 14.26
N LEU A 397 -11.14 16.58 13.71
CA LEU A 397 -11.40 16.54 12.29
C LEU A 397 -11.94 17.89 11.83
N VAL A 398 -11.69 18.22 10.57
CA VAL A 398 -12.22 19.41 9.91
C VAL A 398 -12.78 19.06 8.55
N VAL A 399 -13.87 19.73 8.17
CA VAL A 399 -14.42 19.69 6.80
C VAL A 399 -14.11 21.01 6.12
N ASN A 400 -13.14 20.98 5.20
CA ASN A 400 -12.65 22.18 4.52
C ASN A 400 -13.32 22.46 3.17
N LYS A 401 -14.02 21.48 2.57
CA LYS A 401 -14.59 21.63 1.23
C LYS A 401 -15.64 22.73 1.12
N LEU A 402 -16.25 23.13 2.24
CA LEU A 402 -17.24 24.21 2.32
C LEU A 402 -16.64 25.56 2.76
N SER A 403 -15.33 25.64 3.02
CA SER A 403 -14.70 26.85 3.56
C SER A 403 -14.62 28.02 2.56
N ARG A 404 -14.89 27.77 1.27
CA ARG A 404 -14.85 28.73 0.17
C ARG A 404 -16.05 28.51 -0.76
N LEU A 405 -17.25 28.71 -0.24
CA LEU A 405 -18.48 28.56 -1.03
C LEU A 405 -18.68 29.74 -1.98
N GLU A 406 -18.44 30.96 -1.51
CA GLU A 406 -18.54 32.20 -2.29
C GLU A 406 -19.84 32.29 -3.11
N LYS A 407 -20.98 32.12 -2.42
CA LYS A 407 -22.31 31.99 -3.06
C LYS A 407 -23.35 32.88 -2.40
N TRP A 408 -24.22 33.48 -3.22
CA TRP A 408 -25.43 34.16 -2.76
C TRP A 408 -26.53 33.14 -2.48
N TYR A 409 -27.17 33.28 -1.32
CA TYR A 409 -28.40 32.58 -0.97
C TYR A 409 -29.53 33.60 -0.80
N GLN A 410 -30.74 33.16 -1.07
CA GLN A 410 -31.94 33.95 -0.88
C GLN A 410 -33.10 32.99 -0.60
N HIS A 411 -33.99 33.42 0.27
CA HIS A 411 -35.26 32.74 0.53
C HIS A 411 -36.12 32.68 -0.75
N ASN A 412 -36.57 31.49 -1.16
CA ASN A 412 -37.20 31.27 -2.49
C ASN A 412 -38.74 31.14 -2.48
N GLY A 413 -39.45 31.57 -1.44
CA GLY A 413 -40.91 31.45 -1.43
C GLY A 413 -41.65 32.32 -0.41
N ASP A 414 -42.95 32.07 -0.29
CA ASP A 414 -43.85 32.74 0.67
C ASP A 414 -43.79 32.10 2.08
N GLN A 415 -42.97 31.06 2.25
CA GLN A 415 -42.88 30.35 3.52
C GLN A 415 -42.07 31.15 4.53
N VAL A 416 -42.28 30.90 5.83
CA VAL A 416 -41.48 31.58 6.86
C VAL A 416 -40.06 31.01 6.93
N THR A 417 -39.84 29.80 6.44
CA THR A 417 -38.58 29.07 6.58
C THR A 417 -38.34 28.26 5.30
N ASP A 418 -37.15 28.39 4.73
CA ASP A 418 -36.75 27.72 3.49
C ASP A 418 -35.39 27.01 3.63
N GLU A 419 -35.25 25.86 2.99
CA GLU A 419 -33.98 25.15 2.87
C GLU A 419 -33.27 25.66 1.61
N VAL A 420 -32.35 26.61 1.80
CA VAL A 420 -31.69 27.29 0.67
C VAL A 420 -30.53 26.48 0.10
N GLU A 421 -30.01 25.50 0.84
CA GLU A 421 -28.94 24.62 0.37
C GLU A 421 -28.80 23.35 1.22
N LYS A 422 -28.37 22.24 0.59
CA LYS A 422 -28.09 20.96 1.26
C LYS A 422 -26.80 20.32 0.74
N PHE A 423 -25.84 20.13 1.63
CA PHE A 423 -24.55 19.50 1.33
C PHE A 423 -24.49 18.07 1.85
N TRP A 424 -24.05 17.14 1.00
CA TRP A 424 -23.66 15.80 1.44
C TRP A 424 -22.32 15.83 2.16
N LEU A 425 -22.22 15.11 3.27
CA LEU A 425 -21.02 14.89 4.05
C LEU A 425 -20.69 13.38 4.04
N TYR A 426 -19.47 13.07 3.61
CA TYR A 426 -18.92 11.73 3.59
C TYR A 426 -17.76 11.64 4.59
N PRO A 427 -17.46 10.45 5.16
CA PRO A 427 -16.31 10.28 6.04
C PRO A 427 -14.98 10.78 5.44
N ARG A 428 -14.77 10.63 4.13
CA ARG A 428 -13.58 11.18 3.42
C ARG A 428 -13.46 12.70 3.44
N ASP A 429 -14.56 13.43 3.63
CA ASP A 429 -14.54 14.90 3.67
C ASP A 429 -13.94 15.43 4.98
N TRP A 430 -13.87 14.56 5.99
CA TRP A 430 -13.28 14.84 7.28
C TRP A 430 -11.78 14.54 7.22
N THR A 431 -11.01 15.61 7.41
CA THR A 431 -9.55 15.54 7.38
C THR A 431 -9.01 15.85 8.77
N PRO A 432 -7.89 15.24 9.19
CA PRO A 432 -7.25 15.61 10.44
C PRO A 432 -6.92 17.10 10.46
N GLY A 433 -7.44 17.80 11.46
CA GLY A 433 -7.09 19.20 11.66
C GLY A 433 -5.73 19.27 12.35
N PHE A 434 -4.81 20.05 11.78
CA PHE A 434 -3.56 20.36 12.46
C PHE A 434 -3.81 21.43 13.50
N GLU A 435 -3.45 21.13 14.74
CA GLU A 435 -3.37 22.12 15.82
C GLU A 435 -2.20 23.06 15.52
N ARG A 436 -2.37 23.94 14.52
CA ARG A 436 -1.53 25.12 14.45
C ARG A 436 -1.90 25.96 15.66
N ARG A 437 -1.11 25.85 16.73
CA ARG A 437 -1.07 26.87 17.78
C ARG A 437 -1.01 28.24 17.05
N ASN A 438 -2.07 29.03 17.20
CA ASN A 438 -2.29 30.40 16.70
C ASN A 438 -2.82 30.59 15.26
N GLN A 439 -4.15 30.51 15.11
CA GLN A 439 -5.10 31.53 14.59
C GLN A 439 -4.65 32.73 13.70
N ALA A 440 -3.67 32.63 12.80
CA ALA A 440 -3.29 33.75 11.92
C ALA A 440 -3.45 33.49 10.40
N LEU A 441 -4.38 32.63 9.97
CA LEU A 441 -4.53 32.28 8.55
C LEU A 441 -5.63 33.03 7.78
N PHE A 442 -6.32 34.01 8.38
CA PHE A 442 -7.35 34.79 7.69
C PHE A 442 -7.21 36.32 7.76
N SER A 443 -6.04 36.83 8.16
CA SER A 443 -5.67 38.24 7.95
C SER A 443 -4.68 38.36 6.77
N MET A 444 -5.09 38.00 5.56
CA MET A 444 -4.43 38.52 4.36
C MET A 444 -5.03 39.89 4.03
N ARG A 445 -4.49 40.94 4.68
CA ARG A 445 -4.67 42.31 4.18
C ARG A 445 -3.96 42.40 2.82
N HIS A 446 -4.72 42.56 1.75
CA HIS A 446 -4.21 43.12 0.51
C HIS A 446 -3.74 44.56 0.81
N ARG A 447 -2.43 44.75 0.93
CA ARG A 447 -1.81 46.05 0.74
C ARG A 447 -0.76 45.87 -0.34
N GLY A 448 -1.11 46.34 -1.53
CA GLY A 448 -0.26 46.20 -2.71
C GLY A 448 1.05 46.94 -2.53
N THR A 449 2.15 46.25 -2.81
CA THR A 449 3.33 46.82 -3.45
C THR A 449 4.13 45.71 -4.13
N ARG A 450 4.34 45.90 -5.43
CA ARG A 450 5.51 45.53 -6.24
C ARG A 450 6.10 44.11 -6.10
N THR A 451 5.88 43.35 -7.17
CA THR A 451 6.53 42.12 -7.63
C THR A 451 7.96 41.88 -7.13
N ASP A 452 8.17 40.76 -6.45
CA ASP A 452 9.46 40.09 -6.32
C ASP A 452 9.27 38.59 -6.68
N PRO A 453 9.82 38.08 -7.81
CA PRO A 453 9.53 36.74 -8.30
C PRO A 453 10.55 35.72 -7.79
N LYS A 454 10.67 35.53 -6.47
CA LYS A 454 11.46 34.44 -5.88
C LYS A 454 10.90 34.01 -4.53
N LEU A 455 9.91 33.12 -4.54
CA LEU A 455 9.59 32.12 -3.50
C LEU A 455 8.24 31.47 -3.87
N VAL A 456 8.27 30.62 -4.90
CA VAL A 456 7.24 29.58 -5.05
C VAL A 456 7.83 28.36 -4.34
N GLU A 457 7.44 28.12 -3.10
CA GLU A 457 7.73 26.84 -2.44
C GLU A 457 6.98 25.73 -3.20
N PRO A 458 7.66 24.63 -3.57
CA PRO A 458 7.02 23.53 -4.24
C PRO A 458 6.15 22.73 -3.24
N GLY A 459 4.84 22.78 -3.44
CA GLY A 459 3.91 21.69 -3.14
C GLY A 459 3.86 21.20 -1.69
N VAL A 460 3.07 21.87 -0.86
CA VAL A 460 2.53 21.25 0.36
C VAL A 460 1.67 20.06 -0.09
N ARG A 461 2.23 18.85 -0.02
CA ARG A 461 1.46 17.61 -0.22
C ARG A 461 0.36 17.57 0.83
N PHE A 462 -0.89 17.47 0.37
CA PHE A 462 -2.06 17.32 1.23
C PHE A 462 -1.84 16.17 2.21
N VAL A 463 -1.94 16.47 3.50
CA VAL A 463 -1.86 15.46 4.55
C VAL A 463 -3.23 14.84 4.72
N GLY A 464 -3.45 13.71 4.05
CA GLY A 464 -4.68 12.95 4.17
C GLY A 464 -4.78 12.17 5.50
N PRO A 465 -5.96 11.61 5.83
CA PRO A 465 -6.21 10.78 7.03
C PRO A 465 -5.25 9.59 7.18
N ILE A 466 -4.59 9.21 6.08
CA ILE A 466 -3.53 8.20 6.01
C ILE A 466 -2.39 8.46 7.03
N ARG A 467 -1.96 9.70 7.27
CA ARG A 467 -0.84 9.97 8.21
C ARG A 467 -1.15 9.70 9.68
N VAL A 468 -2.42 9.79 10.08
CA VAL A 468 -2.82 9.59 11.48
C VAL A 468 -2.90 8.08 11.77
N PHE A 469 -3.51 7.35 10.85
CA PHE A 469 -3.52 5.89 10.83
C PHE A 469 -2.11 5.27 10.79
N GLN A 470 -1.15 5.95 10.13
CA GLN A 470 0.27 5.55 10.13
C GLN A 470 0.91 5.53 11.53
N VAL A 471 0.54 6.42 12.44
CA VAL A 471 1.25 6.56 13.72
C VAL A 471 0.90 5.43 14.69
N GLU A 472 -0.35 5.00 14.72
CA GLU A 472 -0.86 4.04 15.72
C GLU A 472 -0.78 2.59 15.28
N CYS A 473 -1.07 2.29 14.01
CA CYS A 473 -0.96 0.93 13.51
C CYS A 473 0.31 0.68 12.70
N TRP A 474 0.83 1.64 11.92
CA TRP A 474 1.89 1.30 10.94
C TRP A 474 3.31 1.30 11.52
N ASN A 475 3.55 1.93 12.67
CA ASN A 475 4.85 1.77 13.34
C ASN A 475 5.07 0.32 13.85
N ASN A 476 4.04 -0.53 13.81
CA ASN A 476 4.09 -1.97 14.08
C ASN A 476 3.51 -2.78 12.91
N LEU A 477 4.04 -2.56 11.69
CA LEU A 477 3.62 -3.25 10.45
C LEU A 477 3.51 -4.78 10.59
N HIS A 478 4.38 -5.39 11.43
CA HIS A 478 4.38 -6.83 11.74
C HIS A 478 3.02 -7.38 12.22
N ASN A 479 2.09 -6.53 12.66
CA ASN A 479 0.75 -6.97 13.02
C ASN A 479 -0.32 -5.98 12.55
N LEU A 480 -0.22 -5.51 11.31
CA LEU A 480 -1.23 -4.67 10.65
C LEU A 480 -2.65 -5.22 10.88
N ARG A 481 -2.87 -6.50 10.58
CA ARG A 481 -4.17 -7.17 10.75
C ARG A 481 -4.65 -7.16 12.20
N GLY A 482 -3.80 -7.51 13.16
CA GLY A 482 -4.16 -7.50 14.57
C GLY A 482 -4.31 -6.08 15.12
N CYS A 483 -3.58 -5.10 14.60
CA CYS A 483 -3.79 -3.70 14.96
C CYS A 483 -5.14 -3.20 14.46
N LEU A 484 -5.47 -3.47 13.19
CA LEU A 484 -6.77 -3.19 12.60
C LEU A 484 -7.91 -3.81 13.40
N LYS A 485 -7.78 -5.10 13.74
CA LYS A 485 -8.75 -5.79 14.60
C LYS A 485 -8.84 -5.16 15.99
N ARG A 486 -7.72 -4.87 16.66
CA ARG A 486 -7.72 -4.23 17.99
C ARG A 486 -8.35 -2.84 17.97
N HIS A 487 -8.03 -2.01 16.97
CA HIS A 487 -8.68 -0.72 16.79
C HIS A 487 -10.17 -0.90 16.55
N TRP A 488 -10.56 -1.82 15.68
CA TRP A 488 -11.96 -2.14 15.44
C TRP A 488 -12.69 -2.60 16.70
N THR A 489 -12.11 -3.51 17.48
CA THR A 489 -12.68 -3.97 18.75
C THR A 489 -12.79 -2.85 19.78
N ARG A 490 -11.84 -1.90 19.83
CA ARG A 490 -11.98 -0.70 20.68
C ARG A 490 -13.13 0.18 20.21
N ILE A 491 -13.24 0.40 18.89
CA ILE A 491 -14.35 1.14 18.28
C ILE A 491 -15.70 0.51 18.65
N GLU A 492 -15.79 -0.82 18.61
CA GLU A 492 -17.00 -1.56 19.00
C GLU A 492 -17.26 -1.51 20.51
N ALA A 493 -16.23 -1.64 21.34
CA ALA A 493 -16.36 -1.61 22.79
C ALA A 493 -16.78 -0.23 23.31
N ASP A 494 -16.38 0.85 22.63
CA ASP A 494 -16.81 2.22 22.95
C ASP A 494 -18.19 2.57 22.35
N ALA A 495 -18.80 1.66 21.58
CA ALA A 495 -20.11 1.87 20.94
C ALA A 495 -21.30 1.35 21.76
N PHE A 496 -21.05 0.61 22.85
CA PHE A 496 -22.02 0.09 23.81
C PHE A 496 -21.66 0.55 25.22
#